data_AF-D5RGQ0-F1
#
_entry.id   AF-D5RGQ0-F1
#
_cell.length_a   1.000
_cell.length_b   1.000
_cell.length_c   1.000
_cell.angle_alpha   90.00
_cell.angle_beta   90.00
_cell.angle_gamma   90.00
#
_symmetry.space_group_name_H-M   'P 1'
#
loop_
_entity.id
_entity.type
_entity.pdbx_description
1 polymer ?
#
loop_
_entity_poly.entity_id
_entity_poly.type
_entity_poly.pdbx_seq_one_letter_code
_entity_poly.pdbx_strand_id
1 'polypeptide(L)'
;RRQAAVARMVQAARAANPAAGAEIERFFASQDIFGVIARWMQPYGLRMDDVADAMAVRLAGAWMASRGRDDDPTPAQMTALRAQMAEAMQRIPAMASAGDGDRQEIADMALIQAALISAAVTGAKDNPAQLRQIQQMAVNDIRSSMRIDLQAVELTDAGLRPRS
;
A
#
# COMPACT_ATOMS: atom_id res chain seq x y z
N ARG A 1 17.42 6.18 4.90
CA ARG A 1 16.73 5.63 3.70
C ARG A 1 15.21 5.82 3.82
N ARG A 2 14.53 5.14 4.74
CA ARG A 2 13.09 5.38 5.02
C ARG A 2 12.70 6.84 5.28
N GLN A 3 13.51 7.58 6.06
CA GLN A 3 13.31 9.02 6.23
C GLN A 3 13.39 9.81 4.92
N ALA A 4 14.23 9.40 3.97
CA ALA A 4 14.31 10.03 2.65
C ALA A 4 13.09 9.69 1.79
N ALA A 5 12.58 8.46 1.87
CA ALA A 5 11.31 8.07 1.22
C ALA A 5 10.13 8.87 1.77
N VAL A 6 10.03 9.03 3.11
CA VAL A 6 9.04 9.90 3.75
C VAL A 6 9.20 11.35 3.28
N ALA A 7 10.42 11.90 3.26
CA ALA A 7 10.67 13.26 2.80
C ALA A 7 10.25 13.48 1.34
N ARG A 8 10.52 12.52 0.45
CA ARG A 8 10.06 12.56 -0.95
C ARG A 8 8.54 12.54 -1.05
N MET A 9 7.87 11.69 -0.26
CA MET A 9 6.41 11.66 -0.19
C MET A 9 5.83 12.99 0.32
N VAL A 10 6.42 13.56 1.37
CA VAL A 10 6.04 14.88 1.89
C VAL A 10 6.19 15.96 0.82
N GLN A 11 7.31 15.98 0.09
CA GLN A 11 7.53 16.95 -0.99
C GLN A 11 6.50 16.79 -2.12
N ALA A 12 6.23 15.56 -2.56
CA ALA A 12 5.21 15.29 -3.58
C ALA A 12 3.81 15.75 -3.11
N ALA A 13 3.47 15.48 -1.85
CA ALA A 13 2.20 15.92 -1.27
C ALA A 13 2.10 17.45 -1.17
N ARG A 14 3.17 18.14 -0.74
CA ARG A 14 3.20 19.62 -0.66
C ARG A 14 3.00 20.27 -2.03
N ALA A 15 3.52 19.67 -3.09
CA ALA A 15 3.36 20.16 -4.46
C ALA A 15 1.90 20.13 -4.93
N ALA A 16 1.12 19.13 -4.47
CA ALA A 16 -0.32 19.05 -4.74
C ALA A 16 -1.15 19.92 -3.77
N ASN A 17 -0.82 19.88 -2.48
CA ASN A 17 -1.46 20.64 -1.41
C ASN A 17 -0.47 20.84 -0.24
N PRO A 18 -0.08 22.08 0.10
CA PRO A 18 0.87 22.35 1.19
C PRO A 18 0.47 21.73 2.53
N ALA A 19 -0.83 21.69 2.85
CA ALA A 19 -1.34 21.11 4.10
C ALA A 19 -1.14 19.58 4.16
N ALA A 20 -1.30 18.89 3.02
CA ALA A 20 -1.18 17.43 2.95
C ALA A 20 0.22 16.94 3.33
N GLY A 21 1.27 17.66 2.92
CA GLY A 21 2.64 17.29 3.31
C GLY A 21 2.91 17.44 4.81
N ALA A 22 2.33 18.47 5.45
CA ALA A 22 2.45 18.64 6.90
C ALA A 22 1.70 17.55 7.67
N GLU A 23 0.58 17.06 7.16
CA GLU A 23 -0.16 15.92 7.74
C GLU A 23 0.65 14.63 7.66
N ILE A 24 1.24 14.32 6.50
CA ILE A 24 2.12 13.15 6.34
C ILE A 24 3.32 13.22 7.28
N GLU A 25 3.96 14.38 7.38
CA GLU A 25 5.10 14.58 8.28
C GLU A 25 4.72 14.34 9.75
N ARG A 26 3.58 14.88 10.21
CA ARG A 26 3.07 14.63 11.57
C ARG A 26 2.73 13.16 11.79
N PHE A 27 2.14 12.49 10.81
CA PHE A 27 1.80 11.07 10.90
C PHE A 27 3.05 10.19 11.09
N PHE A 28 4.12 10.44 10.33
CA PHE A 28 5.37 9.69 10.50
C PHE A 28 6.21 10.12 11.70
N ALA A 29 5.94 11.29 12.29
CA ALA A 29 6.57 11.76 13.52
C ALA A 29 5.86 11.29 14.79
N SER A 30 4.59 10.87 14.72
CA SER A 30 3.79 10.53 15.90
C SER A 30 4.16 9.18 16.52
N GLN A 31 4.66 8.24 15.73
CA GLN A 31 5.05 6.91 16.18
C GLN A 31 5.99 6.22 15.19
N ASP A 32 6.58 5.10 15.59
CA ASP A 32 7.36 4.24 14.70
C ASP A 32 6.45 3.47 13.72
N ILE A 33 6.00 4.16 12.67
CA ILE A 33 5.12 3.61 11.63
C ILE A 33 5.73 2.38 10.97
N PHE A 34 7.04 2.39 10.68
CA PHE A 34 7.69 1.24 10.05
C PHE A 34 7.80 0.05 11.01
N GLY A 35 8.01 0.27 12.31
CA GLY A 35 7.93 -0.79 13.31
C GLY A 35 6.52 -1.37 13.46
N VAL A 36 5.47 -0.54 13.34
CA VAL A 36 4.08 -1.01 13.30
C VAL A 36 3.83 -1.89 12.09
N ILE A 37 4.22 -1.43 10.89
CA ILE A 37 4.11 -2.21 9.65
C ILE A 37 4.89 -3.52 9.76
N ALA A 38 6.12 -3.48 10.28
CA ALA A 38 6.96 -4.67 10.46
C ALA A 38 6.25 -5.73 11.31
N ARG A 39 5.66 -5.32 12.44
CA ARG A 39 4.91 -6.23 13.33
C ARG A 39 3.65 -6.78 12.66
N TRP A 40 2.93 -5.95 11.90
CA TRP A 40 1.77 -6.39 11.14
C TRP A 40 2.14 -7.39 10.04
N MET A 41 3.31 -7.25 9.42
CA MET A 41 3.81 -8.16 8.38
C MET A 41 4.27 -9.53 8.92
N GLN A 42 4.62 -9.63 10.21
CA GLN A 42 5.19 -10.86 10.80
C GLN A 42 4.31 -12.11 10.66
N PRO A 43 3.00 -12.08 10.99
CA PRO A 43 2.14 -13.27 10.90
C PRO A 43 2.01 -13.83 9.48
N TYR A 44 2.29 -12.99 8.46
CA TYR A 44 2.24 -13.35 7.05
C TYR A 44 3.58 -13.82 6.48
N GLY A 45 4.67 -13.75 7.27
CA GLY A 45 6.03 -14.05 6.80
C GLY A 45 6.54 -13.10 5.72
N LEU A 46 6.01 -11.87 5.68
CA LEU A 46 6.37 -10.84 4.71
C LEU A 46 7.57 -10.02 5.20
N ARG A 47 8.37 -9.53 4.25
CA ARG A 47 9.56 -8.73 4.54
C ARG A 47 9.44 -7.30 4.03
N MET A 48 9.87 -6.34 4.86
CA MET A 48 9.85 -4.93 4.47
C MET A 48 10.90 -4.55 3.41
N ASP A 49 11.91 -5.40 3.19
CA ASP A 49 12.96 -5.20 2.19
C ASP A 49 12.71 -5.95 0.88
N ASP A 50 11.58 -6.67 0.78
CA ASP A 50 11.16 -7.32 -0.44
C ASP A 50 10.09 -6.48 -1.15
N VAL A 51 10.33 -6.16 -2.42
CA VAL A 51 9.44 -5.31 -3.23
C VAL A 51 8.09 -5.97 -3.46
N ALA A 52 8.05 -7.28 -3.70
CA ALA A 52 6.82 -7.99 -3.96
C ALA A 52 5.96 -8.06 -2.69
N ASP A 53 6.58 -8.32 -1.54
CA ASP A 53 5.90 -8.30 -0.25
C ASP A 53 5.35 -6.90 0.06
N ALA A 54 6.15 -5.84 -0.09
CA ALA A 54 5.71 -4.46 0.15
C ALA A 54 4.57 -4.02 -0.79
N MET A 55 4.63 -4.41 -2.06
CA MET A 55 3.57 -4.15 -3.03
C MET A 55 2.30 -4.94 -2.74
N ALA A 56 2.42 -6.18 -2.23
CA ALA A 56 1.28 -6.96 -1.79
C ALA A 56 0.58 -6.30 -0.60
N VAL A 57 1.33 -5.76 0.37
CA VAL A 57 0.75 -4.98 1.49
C VAL A 57 0.00 -3.76 0.99
N ARG A 58 0.59 -2.98 0.07
CA ARG A 58 -0.09 -1.82 -0.53
C ARG A 58 -1.37 -2.21 -1.27
N LEU A 59 -1.31 -3.24 -2.10
CA LEU A 59 -2.45 -3.66 -2.92
C LEU A 59 -3.57 -4.23 -2.05
N ALA A 60 -3.26 -5.01 -1.02
CA ALA A 60 -4.23 -5.47 -0.04
C ALA A 60 -4.90 -4.28 0.68
N GLY A 61 -4.10 -3.34 1.20
CA GLY A 61 -4.62 -2.14 1.86
C GLY A 61 -5.54 -1.32 0.96
N ALA A 62 -5.17 -1.12 -0.30
CA ALA A 62 -6.02 -0.41 -1.27
C ALA A 62 -7.30 -1.18 -1.61
N TRP A 63 -7.24 -2.50 -1.72
CA TRP A 63 -8.42 -3.34 -1.96
C TRP A 63 -9.39 -3.29 -0.77
N MET A 64 -8.89 -3.39 0.48
CA MET A 64 -9.68 -3.22 1.69
C MET A 64 -10.32 -1.83 1.76
N ALA A 65 -9.51 -0.79 1.52
CA ALA A 65 -9.97 0.60 1.51
C ALA A 65 -11.03 0.85 0.44
N SER A 66 -10.92 0.24 -0.75
CA SER A 66 -11.94 0.34 -1.82
C SER A 66 -13.32 -0.19 -1.40
N ARG A 67 -13.37 -1.00 -0.34
CA ARG A 67 -14.59 -1.58 0.27
C ARG A 67 -14.92 -0.96 1.62
N GLY A 68 -14.17 0.05 2.06
CA GLY A 68 -14.31 0.67 3.38
C GLY A 68 -14.05 -0.29 4.54
N ARG A 69 -13.25 -1.33 4.29
CA ARG A 69 -12.88 -2.36 5.27
C ARG A 69 -11.58 -1.99 5.97
N ASP A 70 -11.51 -2.29 7.25
CA ASP A 70 -10.35 -2.09 8.12
C ASP A 70 -9.90 -3.37 8.83
N ASP A 71 -10.54 -4.50 8.52
CA ASP A 71 -10.11 -5.82 9.01
C ASP A 71 -8.84 -6.30 8.30
N ASP A 72 -8.21 -7.33 8.86
CA ASP A 72 -6.98 -7.90 8.33
C ASP A 72 -7.27 -9.01 7.31
N PRO A 73 -6.54 -9.07 6.18
CA PRO A 73 -6.58 -10.23 5.28
C PRO A 73 -6.11 -11.52 5.95
N THR A 74 -6.56 -12.67 5.44
CA THR A 74 -6.08 -13.96 5.93
C THR A 74 -4.62 -14.23 5.50
N PRO A 75 -3.88 -15.10 6.21
CA PRO A 75 -2.56 -15.53 5.77
C PRO A 75 -2.54 -16.17 4.37
N ALA A 76 -3.60 -16.87 3.99
CA ALA A 76 -3.73 -17.46 2.66
C ALA A 76 -3.89 -16.38 1.58
N GLN A 77 -4.76 -15.38 1.81
CA GLN A 77 -4.92 -14.22 0.93
C GLN A 77 -3.60 -13.48 0.71
N MET A 78 -2.86 -13.18 1.78
CA MET A 78 -1.57 -12.48 1.68
C MET A 78 -0.51 -13.33 0.97
N THR A 79 -0.46 -14.63 1.23
CA THR A 79 0.47 -15.55 0.55
C THR A 79 0.20 -15.62 -0.94
N ALA A 80 -1.06 -15.70 -1.36
CA ALA A 80 -1.38 -15.73 -2.78
C ALA A 80 -1.12 -14.37 -3.45
N LEU A 81 -1.41 -13.26 -2.76
CA LEU A 81 -1.15 -11.93 -3.28
C LEU A 81 0.34 -11.64 -3.44
N ARG A 82 1.19 -12.06 -2.49
CA ARG A 82 2.65 -11.95 -2.61
C ARG A 82 3.17 -12.70 -3.84
N ALA A 83 2.63 -13.89 -4.12
CA ALA A 83 3.05 -14.70 -5.26
C ALA A 83 2.69 -14.01 -6.58
N GLN A 84 1.48 -13.44 -6.68
CA GLN A 84 1.07 -12.64 -7.84
C GLN A 84 1.94 -11.39 -8.02
N MET A 85 2.30 -10.71 -6.93
CA MET A 85 3.19 -9.55 -7.00
C MET A 85 4.61 -9.95 -7.41
N ALA A 86 5.14 -11.05 -6.89
CA ALA A 86 6.46 -11.55 -7.28
C ALA A 86 6.51 -11.87 -8.78
N GLU A 87 5.49 -12.56 -9.31
CA GLU A 87 5.36 -12.83 -10.73
C GLU A 87 5.24 -11.53 -11.56
N ALA A 88 4.44 -10.57 -11.09
CA ALA A 88 4.31 -9.28 -11.76
C ALA A 88 5.64 -8.52 -11.80
N MET A 89 6.40 -8.49 -10.69
CA MET A 89 7.70 -7.82 -10.61
C MET A 89 8.73 -8.46 -11.55
N GLN A 90 8.70 -9.78 -11.74
CA GLN A 90 9.58 -10.47 -12.70
C GLN A 90 9.32 -10.07 -14.15
N ARG A 91 8.08 -9.65 -14.48
CA ARG A 91 7.70 -9.21 -15.83
C ARG A 91 8.05 -7.76 -16.12
N ILE A 92 8.48 -6.98 -15.12
CA ILE A 92 8.86 -5.57 -15.29
C ILE A 92 10.36 -5.51 -15.62
N PRO A 93 10.77 -5.14 -16.86
CA PRO A 93 12.19 -5.15 -17.24
C PRO A 93 13.06 -4.23 -16.37
N ALA A 94 12.52 -3.09 -15.95
CA ALA A 94 13.19 -2.15 -15.05
C ALA A 94 13.52 -2.78 -13.69
N MET A 95 12.76 -3.80 -13.25
CA MET A 95 13.09 -4.54 -12.03
C MET A 95 14.25 -5.49 -12.22
N ALA A 96 14.39 -6.12 -13.39
CA ALA A 96 15.53 -7.00 -13.65
C ALA A 96 16.88 -6.28 -13.51
N SER A 97 16.95 -5.00 -13.86
CA SER A 97 18.17 -4.18 -13.78
C SER A 97 18.30 -3.32 -12.51
N ALA A 98 17.28 -3.27 -11.66
CA ALA A 98 17.30 -2.43 -10.47
C ALA A 98 18.23 -2.99 -9.40
N GLY A 99 19.11 -2.13 -8.87
CA GLY A 99 19.97 -2.47 -7.75
C GLY A 99 19.19 -2.52 -6.43
N ASP A 100 19.83 -3.06 -5.38
CA ASP A 100 19.21 -3.23 -4.05
C ASP A 100 18.71 -1.90 -3.46
N GLY A 101 19.41 -0.80 -3.72
CA GLY A 101 19.01 0.54 -3.28
C GLY A 101 17.68 0.98 -3.88
N ASP A 102 17.53 0.82 -5.20
CA ASP A 102 16.31 1.20 -5.93
C ASP A 102 15.13 0.32 -5.54
N ARG A 103 15.38 -0.98 -5.38
CA ARG A 103 14.37 -1.95 -4.91
C ARG A 103 13.90 -1.58 -3.51
N GLN A 104 14.82 -1.30 -2.58
CA GLN A 104 14.45 -0.88 -1.23
C GLN A 104 13.65 0.41 -1.23
N GLU A 105 13.98 1.36 -2.10
CA GLU A 105 13.22 2.60 -2.21
C GLU A 105 11.77 2.35 -2.65
N ILE A 106 11.57 1.47 -3.64
CA ILE A 106 10.23 1.09 -4.10
C ILE A 106 9.45 0.40 -2.99
N ALA A 107 10.09 -0.52 -2.26
CA ALA A 107 9.48 -1.19 -1.11
C ALA A 107 9.07 -0.18 -0.03
N ASP A 108 9.97 0.71 0.38
CA ASP A 108 9.69 1.74 1.40
C ASP A 108 8.52 2.66 0.95
N MET A 109 8.49 3.07 -0.33
CA MET A 109 7.40 3.89 -0.87
C MET A 109 6.06 3.16 -0.92
N ALA A 110 6.05 1.84 -1.19
CA ALA A 110 4.84 1.04 -1.16
C ALA A 110 4.30 0.90 0.27
N LEU A 111 5.17 0.65 1.26
CA LEU A 111 4.80 0.54 2.67
C LEU A 111 4.28 1.87 3.23
N ILE A 112 4.89 3.00 2.85
CA ILE A 112 4.39 4.35 3.20
C ILE A 112 2.95 4.52 2.70
N GLN A 113 2.67 4.14 1.46
CA GLN A 113 1.33 4.27 0.87
C GLN A 113 0.32 3.36 1.55
N ALA A 114 0.70 2.12 1.89
CA ALA A 114 -0.14 1.22 2.67
C ALA A 114 -0.53 1.83 4.03
N ALA A 115 0.43 2.42 4.74
CA ALA A 115 0.18 3.05 6.03
C ALA A 115 -0.73 4.28 5.92
N LEU A 116 -0.53 5.11 4.89
CA LEU A 116 -1.40 6.27 4.64
C LEU A 116 -2.84 5.83 4.30
N ILE A 117 -3.01 4.77 3.51
CA ILE A 117 -4.33 4.21 3.20
C ILE A 117 -5.03 3.71 4.47
N SER A 118 -4.33 2.93 5.30
CA SER A 118 -4.88 2.42 6.57
C SER A 118 -5.26 3.55 7.54
N ALA A 119 -4.40 4.57 7.67
CA ALA A 119 -4.68 5.75 8.49
C ALA A 119 -5.90 6.52 7.98
N ALA A 120 -6.03 6.69 6.66
CA ALA A 120 -7.17 7.38 6.06
C ALA A 120 -8.48 6.64 6.33
N VAL A 121 -8.54 5.33 6.10
CA VAL A 121 -9.73 4.50 6.39
C VAL A 121 -10.09 4.59 7.87
N THR A 122 -9.09 4.45 8.76
CA THR A 122 -9.31 4.51 10.21
C THR A 122 -9.86 5.87 10.65
N GLY A 123 -9.30 6.97 10.13
CA GLY A 123 -9.75 8.33 10.46
C GLY A 123 -11.14 8.68 9.90
N ALA A 124 -11.62 7.94 8.90
CA ALA A 124 -12.91 8.19 8.26
C ALA A 124 -14.04 7.24 8.71
N LYS A 125 -13.80 6.36 9.69
CA LYS A 125 -14.78 5.35 10.15
C LYS A 125 -16.14 5.95 10.52
N ASP A 126 -16.13 7.10 11.20
CA ASP A 126 -17.35 7.79 11.65
C ASP A 126 -17.85 8.84 10.64
N ASN A 127 -17.24 8.93 9.45
CA ASN A 127 -17.58 9.89 8.41
C ASN A 127 -17.81 9.19 7.05
N PRO A 128 -19.05 8.76 6.76
CA PRO A 128 -19.37 8.04 5.53
C PRO A 128 -19.06 8.81 4.23
N ALA A 129 -19.12 10.14 4.26
CA ALA A 129 -18.79 10.95 3.10
C ALA A 129 -17.28 10.90 2.80
N GLN A 130 -16.46 11.02 3.84
CA GLN A 130 -15.01 10.91 3.72
C GLN A 130 -14.57 9.48 3.37
N LEU A 131 -15.21 8.46 3.93
CA LEU A 131 -14.92 7.06 3.61
C LEU A 131 -15.16 6.77 2.12
N ARG A 132 -16.25 7.29 1.53
CA ARG A 132 -16.51 7.16 0.09
C ARG A 132 -15.45 7.85 -0.77
N GLN A 133 -14.92 8.99 -0.33
CA GLN A 133 -13.81 9.66 -1.03
C GLN A 133 -12.55 8.78 -1.01
N ILE A 134 -12.22 8.19 0.14
CA ILE A 134 -11.07 7.28 0.28
C ILE A 134 -11.22 6.03 -0.58
N GLN A 135 -12.42 5.43 -0.61
CA GLN A 135 -12.73 4.30 -1.49
C GLN A 135 -12.44 4.64 -2.95
N GLN A 136 -12.92 5.79 -3.43
CA GLN A 136 -12.69 6.24 -4.80
C GLN A 136 -11.21 6.55 -5.08
N MET A 137 -10.50 7.15 -4.12
CA MET A 137 -9.07 7.42 -4.23
C MET A 137 -8.26 6.12 -4.37
N ALA A 138 -8.54 5.11 -3.54
CA ALA A 138 -7.89 3.80 -3.61
C ALA A 138 -8.09 3.13 -4.97
N VAL A 139 -9.32 3.17 -5.50
CA VAL A 139 -9.66 2.65 -6.84
C VAL A 139 -8.87 3.37 -7.93
N ASN A 140 -8.82 4.71 -7.89
CA ASN A 140 -8.14 5.51 -8.91
C ASN A 140 -6.62 5.34 -8.86
N ASP A 141 -6.04 5.30 -7.66
CA ASP A 141 -4.61 5.08 -7.44
C ASP A 141 -4.16 3.74 -8.03
N ILE A 142 -4.83 2.64 -7.67
CA ILE A 142 -4.45 1.30 -8.19
C ILE A 142 -4.73 1.16 -9.69
N ARG A 143 -5.82 1.74 -10.21
CA ARG A 143 -6.10 1.75 -11.65
C ARG A 143 -5.00 2.47 -12.44
N SER A 144 -4.51 3.60 -11.92
CA SER A 144 -3.48 4.40 -12.59
C SER A 144 -2.08 3.79 -12.47
N SER A 145 -1.73 3.25 -11.30
CA SER A 145 -0.38 2.75 -11.00
C SER A 145 -0.16 1.29 -11.43
N MET A 146 -1.15 0.41 -11.22
CA MET A 146 -1.03 -1.04 -11.47
C MET A 146 -1.91 -1.53 -12.63
N ARG A 147 -2.77 -0.68 -13.20
CA ARG A 147 -3.74 -1.05 -14.24
C ARG A 147 -4.73 -2.14 -13.80
N ILE A 148 -4.99 -2.23 -12.50
CA ILE A 148 -5.97 -3.15 -11.90
C ILE A 148 -7.24 -2.37 -11.59
N ASP A 149 -8.41 -2.89 -12.01
CA ASP A 149 -9.70 -2.36 -11.57
C ASP A 149 -10.15 -3.07 -10.29
N LEU A 150 -9.98 -2.40 -9.14
CA LEU A 150 -10.34 -2.96 -7.83
C LEU A 150 -11.83 -3.30 -7.67
N GLN A 151 -12.69 -2.73 -8.52
CA GLN A 151 -14.12 -3.02 -8.54
C GLN A 151 -14.44 -4.33 -9.29
N ALA A 152 -13.55 -4.77 -10.17
CA ALA A 152 -13.71 -5.98 -10.98
C ALA A 152 -13.01 -7.21 -10.37
N VAL A 153 -12.38 -7.09 -9.20
CA VAL A 153 -11.62 -8.17 -8.57
C VAL A 153 -11.97 -8.37 -7.10
N GLU A 154 -11.86 -9.60 -6.63
CA GLU A 154 -12.04 -10.02 -5.23
C GLU A 154 -10.73 -10.59 -4.67
N LEU A 155 -10.42 -10.27 -3.41
CA LEU A 155 -9.28 -10.85 -2.68
C LEU A 155 -9.70 -12.18 -2.07
N THR A 156 -9.13 -13.26 -2.61
CA THR A 156 -9.44 -14.65 -2.24
C THR A 156 -8.19 -15.34 -1.70
N ASP A 157 -8.35 -16.55 -1.15
CA ASP A 157 -7.20 -17.40 -0.77
C ASP A 157 -6.32 -17.79 -1.98
N ALA A 158 -6.78 -17.53 -3.21
CA ALA A 158 -6.01 -17.67 -4.45
C ALA A 158 -5.51 -16.32 -5.01
N GLY A 159 -5.52 -15.25 -4.20
CA GLY A 159 -5.08 -13.90 -4.56
C GLY A 159 -6.21 -13.06 -5.13
N LEU A 160 -5.89 -11.99 -5.86
CA LEU A 160 -6.89 -11.21 -6.59
C LEU A 160 -7.40 -12.02 -7.78
N ARG A 161 -8.73 -12.17 -7.85
CA ARG A 161 -9.44 -12.90 -8.91
C ARG A 161 -10.54 -12.04 -9.50
N PRO A 162 -10.88 -12.19 -10.80
CA PRO A 162 -12.06 -11.54 -11.36
C PRO A 162 -13.29 -11.85 -10.52
N ARG A 163 -14.10 -10.82 -10.28
CA ARG A 163 -15.39 -10.99 -9.63
C ARG A 163 -16.34 -11.65 -10.63
N SER A 164 -16.89 -12.80 -10.26
CA SER A 164 -17.95 -13.51 -10.97
C SER A 164 -19.32 -12.94 -10.68
#